data_AF-A0A813K135-F1
#
_entry.id   AF-A0A813K135-F1
#
_cell.length_a   1.000
_cell.length_b   1.000
_cell.length_c   1.000
_cell.angle_alpha   90.00
_cell.angle_beta   90.00
_cell.angle_gamma   90.00
#
_symmetry.space_group_name_H-M   'P 1'
#
loop_
_entity.id
_entity.type
_entity.pdbx_description
1 polymer ?
#
loop_
_entity_poly.entity_id
_entity_poly.type
_entity_poly.pdbx_seq_one_letter_code
_entity_poly.pdbx_strand_id
1 'polypeptide(L)'
;MAVGEEEVNQLNLSLIYSKANGATALPVCSSLTGQELKERIRETLDISVDASLLLFFQNGSRNAAKSLVEDAATLAAQGFQDGASVTVKADAQEVKPQSSALRHSIRENGTSSYYYAHANEKELPPEVRYAYGGAPTKMSEEQAPEVTKALPVQSMAKYSWADEGEFVCIYISVEGEPEAVQAAGDGKAGQVQVEFGQRSVDLQILASEREFRLAFRELEGEIVPEECKNRVSAGKRVTLKLKKKNQVTWTRLVRPKMQG
;
A
#
# COMPACT_ATOMS: atom_id res chain seq x y z
N MET A 1 -0.36 51.38 -40.63
CA MET A 1 0.02 50.44 -39.56
C MET A 1 -1.20 49.57 -39.31
N ALA A 2 -1.21 48.35 -39.83
CA ALA A 2 -2.29 47.40 -39.58
C ALA A 2 -2.02 46.76 -38.21
N VAL A 3 -2.92 46.97 -37.25
CA VAL A 3 -2.93 46.20 -36.00
C VAL A 3 -3.40 44.81 -36.40
N GLY A 4 -2.49 43.82 -36.37
CA GLY A 4 -2.84 42.45 -36.67
C GLY A 4 -3.84 41.94 -35.65
N GLU A 5 -4.96 41.40 -36.10
CA GLU A 5 -5.89 40.64 -35.27
C GLU A 5 -5.14 39.40 -34.75
N GLU A 6 -4.80 39.38 -33.47
CA GLU A 6 -4.28 38.17 -32.83
C GLU A 6 -5.41 37.13 -32.80
N GLU A 7 -5.23 36.02 -33.53
CA GLU A 7 -6.16 34.89 -33.49
C GLU A 7 -6.25 34.33 -32.07
N VAL A 8 -7.42 34.54 -31.46
CA VAL A 8 -7.74 34.07 -30.11
C VAL A 8 -7.98 32.55 -30.17
N ASN A 9 -6.94 31.77 -29.93
CA ASN A 9 -7.05 30.31 -29.90
C ASN A 9 -7.74 29.85 -28.60
N GLN A 10 -8.91 29.23 -28.76
CA GLN A 10 -9.67 28.63 -27.66
C GLN A 10 -9.13 27.21 -27.37
N LEU A 11 -8.88 26.92 -26.10
CA LEU A 11 -8.38 25.63 -25.61
C LEU A 11 -9.44 24.96 -24.71
N ASN A 12 -9.65 23.67 -24.87
CA ASN A 12 -10.49 22.85 -24.00
C ASN A 12 -9.60 22.04 -23.05
N LEU A 13 -9.53 22.45 -21.78
CA LEU A 13 -8.71 21.78 -20.78
C LEU A 13 -9.51 20.73 -20.02
N SER A 14 -8.85 19.65 -19.60
CA SER A 14 -9.43 18.62 -18.73
C SER A 14 -8.89 18.77 -17.31
N LEU A 15 -9.71 19.30 -16.39
CA LEU A 15 -9.35 19.48 -14.99
C LEU A 15 -9.47 18.16 -14.22
N ILE A 16 -8.44 17.79 -13.47
CA ILE A 16 -8.40 16.62 -12.60
C ILE A 16 -8.22 17.12 -11.16
N TYR A 17 -9.26 16.98 -10.35
CA TYR A 17 -9.27 17.40 -8.94
C TYR A 17 -9.63 16.23 -8.04
N SER A 18 -8.81 15.97 -7.01
CA SER A 18 -8.93 14.76 -6.19
C SER A 18 -10.24 14.66 -5.40
N LYS A 19 -10.88 15.79 -5.06
CA LYS A 19 -12.18 15.79 -4.38
C LYS A 19 -13.36 15.73 -5.36
N ALA A 20 -13.13 15.93 -6.67
CA ALA A 20 -14.16 15.80 -7.68
C ALA A 20 -14.19 14.36 -8.23
N ASN A 21 -15.40 13.83 -8.43
CA ASN A 21 -15.60 12.51 -9.03
C ASN A 21 -15.46 12.60 -10.55
N GLY A 22 -14.23 12.72 -11.04
CA GLY A 22 -13.91 12.67 -12.47
C GLY A 22 -13.19 13.91 -12.99
N ALA A 23 -13.10 13.99 -14.32
CA ALA A 23 -12.50 15.12 -15.01
C ALA A 23 -13.56 16.13 -15.46
N THR A 24 -13.30 17.42 -15.26
CA THR A 24 -14.19 18.52 -15.64
C THR A 24 -13.59 19.27 -16.82
N ALA A 25 -14.34 19.43 -17.91
CA ALA A 25 -13.88 20.22 -19.05
C ALA A 25 -13.98 21.72 -18.75
N LEU A 26 -12.91 22.48 -19.04
CA LEU A 26 -12.86 23.93 -18.87
C LEU A 26 -12.39 24.60 -20.17
N PRO A 27 -13.28 25.28 -20.92
CA PRO A 27 -12.89 26.07 -22.07
C PRO A 27 -12.23 27.39 -21.63
N VAL A 28 -11.04 27.66 -22.16
CA VAL A 28 -10.23 28.84 -21.83
C VAL A 28 -9.57 29.44 -23.07
N CYS A 29 -9.13 30.69 -22.98
CA CYS A 29 -8.33 31.32 -24.02
C CYS A 29 -6.84 31.03 -23.80
N SER A 30 -6.07 30.77 -24.86
CA SER A 30 -4.63 30.57 -24.78
C SER A 30 -3.84 31.80 -24.29
N SER A 31 -4.43 33.00 -24.38
CA SER A 31 -3.84 34.25 -23.92
C SER A 31 -3.96 34.47 -22.41
N LEU A 32 -4.74 33.66 -21.69
CA LEU A 32 -4.86 33.78 -20.23
C LEU A 32 -3.52 33.52 -19.55
N THR A 33 -3.29 34.21 -18.46
CA THR A 33 -2.17 33.97 -17.54
C THR A 33 -2.46 32.80 -16.61
N GLY A 34 -1.43 32.24 -15.99
CA GLY A 34 -1.60 31.18 -15.00
C GLY A 34 -2.42 31.62 -13.78
N GLN A 35 -2.32 32.90 -13.38
CA GLN A 35 -3.12 33.46 -12.30
C GLN A 35 -4.62 33.49 -12.64
N GLU A 36 -4.98 34.00 -13.83
CA GLU A 36 -6.38 34.04 -14.28
C GLU A 36 -6.96 32.62 -14.45
N LEU A 37 -6.13 31.67 -14.91
CA LEU A 37 -6.53 30.25 -14.95
C LEU A 37 -6.83 29.72 -13.54
N LYS A 38 -6.02 30.05 -12.53
CA LYS A 38 -6.27 29.65 -11.13
C LYS A 38 -7.60 30.21 -10.62
N GLU A 39 -7.90 31.48 -10.88
CA GLU A 39 -9.17 32.10 -10.49
C GLU A 39 -10.35 31.40 -11.13
N ARG A 40 -10.29 31.13 -12.43
CA ARG A 40 -11.35 30.42 -13.15
C ARG A 40 -11.55 28.98 -12.68
N ILE A 41 -10.48 28.29 -12.29
CA ILE A 41 -10.54 26.95 -11.69
C ILE A 41 -11.20 27.01 -10.31
N ARG A 42 -10.93 28.04 -9.49
CA ARG A 42 -11.59 28.21 -8.18
C ARG A 42 -13.09 28.35 -8.32
N GLU A 43 -13.53 29.20 -9.25
CA GLU A 43 -14.96 29.40 -9.53
C GLU A 43 -15.63 28.11 -10.04
N THR A 44 -14.95 27.39 -10.94
CA THR A 44 -15.52 26.18 -11.56
C THR A 44 -15.62 25.01 -10.58
N LEU A 45 -14.67 24.89 -9.64
CA LEU A 45 -14.58 23.77 -8.69
C LEU A 45 -15.06 24.13 -7.28
N ASP A 46 -15.60 25.34 -7.07
CA ASP A 46 -16.03 25.87 -5.77
C ASP A 46 -14.94 25.74 -4.68
N ILE A 47 -13.71 26.12 -5.03
CA ILE A 47 -12.56 26.07 -4.12
C ILE A 47 -12.43 27.42 -3.39
N SER A 48 -12.28 27.37 -2.07
CA SER A 48 -12.09 28.57 -1.23
C SER A 48 -10.94 29.46 -1.74
N VAL A 49 -11.16 30.77 -1.70
CA VAL A 49 -10.17 31.79 -2.10
C VAL A 49 -8.89 31.71 -1.27
N ASP A 50 -9.00 31.28 -0.02
CA ASP A 50 -7.88 31.15 0.92
C ASP A 50 -7.00 29.92 0.65
N ALA A 51 -7.46 28.98 -0.18
CA ALA A 51 -6.71 27.77 -0.48
C ALA A 51 -5.57 28.05 -1.48
N SER A 52 -4.37 27.56 -1.16
CA SER A 52 -3.25 27.56 -2.09
C SER A 52 -3.50 26.55 -3.21
N LEU A 53 -3.38 26.99 -4.47
CA LEU A 53 -3.54 26.15 -5.65
C LEU A 53 -2.19 25.92 -6.34
N LEU A 54 -1.77 24.67 -6.38
CA LEU A 54 -0.70 24.22 -7.27
C LEU A 54 -1.32 23.51 -8.48
N LEU A 55 -1.01 24.03 -9.66
CA LEU A 55 -1.49 23.50 -10.92
C LEU A 55 -0.33 22.85 -11.67
N PHE A 56 -0.57 21.64 -12.17
CA PHE A 56 0.34 20.94 -13.06
C PHE A 56 -0.40 20.62 -14.35
N PHE A 57 0.18 20.93 -15.49
CA PHE A 57 -0.40 20.58 -16.77
C PHE A 57 0.40 19.50 -17.48
N GLN A 58 -0.26 18.82 -18.41
CA GLN A 58 0.30 17.74 -19.19
C GLN A 58 -0.41 17.68 -20.54
N ASN A 59 0.36 17.79 -21.63
CA ASN A 59 -0.13 17.72 -22.99
C ASN A 59 -0.14 16.27 -23.49
N GLY A 60 -1.22 15.83 -24.12
CA GLY A 60 -1.31 14.52 -24.77
C GLY A 60 -1.52 13.34 -23.82
N SER A 61 -0.71 12.29 -23.96
CA SER A 61 -0.94 11.01 -23.27
C SER A 61 -0.73 11.09 -21.76
N ARG A 62 -1.33 10.15 -21.01
CA ARG A 62 -1.19 10.00 -19.54
C ARG A 62 0.25 9.85 -19.03
N ASN A 63 1.22 9.54 -19.89
CA ASN A 63 2.63 9.35 -19.53
C ASN A 63 3.53 10.55 -19.85
N ALA A 64 3.00 11.62 -20.43
CA ALA A 64 3.77 12.84 -20.68
C ALA A 64 4.22 13.52 -19.38
N ALA A 65 5.33 14.24 -19.44
CA ALA A 65 5.88 14.97 -18.30
C ALA A 65 4.88 16.03 -17.82
N LYS A 66 4.76 16.18 -16.50
CA LYS A 66 3.96 17.21 -15.86
C LYS A 66 4.80 18.46 -15.68
N SER A 67 4.29 19.58 -16.14
CA SER A 67 4.92 20.90 -15.99
C SER A 67 4.11 21.73 -15.00
N LEU A 68 4.81 22.49 -14.14
CA LEU A 68 4.18 23.43 -13.22
C LEU A 68 3.62 24.61 -14.02
N VAL A 69 2.44 25.11 -13.64
CA VAL A 69 1.88 26.33 -14.22
C VAL A 69 2.41 27.54 -13.47
N GLU A 70 3.08 28.44 -14.19
CA GLU A 70 3.58 29.72 -13.68
C GLU A 70 2.49 30.81 -13.73
N ASP A 71 2.43 31.67 -12.71
CA ASP A 71 1.37 32.66 -12.56
C ASP A 71 1.44 33.80 -13.60
N ALA A 72 2.66 34.26 -13.92
CA ALA A 72 2.87 35.42 -14.77
C ALA A 72 2.92 35.09 -16.27
N ALA A 73 3.17 33.84 -16.65
CA ALA A 73 3.28 33.43 -18.05
C ALA A 73 1.90 33.06 -18.63
N THR A 74 1.69 33.38 -19.91
CA THR A 74 0.47 32.99 -20.62
C THR A 74 0.46 31.48 -20.89
N LEU A 75 -0.73 30.88 -21.03
CA LEU A 75 -0.87 29.45 -21.32
C LEU A 75 -0.18 29.07 -22.64
N ALA A 76 -0.27 29.94 -23.65
CA ALA A 76 0.44 29.77 -24.92
C ALA A 76 1.97 29.73 -24.74
N ALA A 77 2.54 30.65 -23.93
CA ALA A 77 3.98 30.70 -23.68
C ALA A 77 4.48 29.47 -22.88
N GLN A 78 3.63 28.91 -22.03
CA GLN A 78 3.92 27.67 -21.29
C GLN A 78 3.68 26.41 -22.16
N GLY A 79 3.15 26.56 -23.38
CA GLY A 79 2.99 25.47 -24.34
C GLY A 79 1.75 24.62 -24.11
N PHE A 80 0.68 25.16 -23.52
CA PHE A 80 -0.60 24.45 -23.42
C PHE A 80 -1.16 24.10 -24.81
N GLN A 81 -1.66 22.87 -24.93
CA GLN A 81 -2.34 22.39 -26.14
C GLN A 81 -3.83 22.13 -25.87
N ASP A 82 -4.63 22.11 -26.93
CA ASP A 82 -6.03 21.71 -26.82
C ASP A 82 -6.13 20.26 -26.28
N GLY A 83 -7.04 20.02 -25.34
CA GLY A 83 -7.16 18.74 -24.65
C GLY A 83 -6.10 18.49 -23.56
N ALA A 84 -5.27 19.48 -23.20
CA ALA A 84 -4.32 19.32 -22.10
C ALA A 84 -5.02 19.02 -20.77
N SER A 85 -4.42 18.12 -19.98
CA SER A 85 -4.93 17.78 -18.65
C SER A 85 -4.27 18.64 -17.58
N VAL A 86 -5.06 19.24 -16.70
CA VAL A 86 -4.59 20.08 -15.58
C VAL A 86 -4.92 19.39 -14.27
N THR A 87 -3.90 18.96 -13.54
CA THR A 87 -4.04 18.41 -12.19
C THR A 87 -4.08 19.56 -11.19
N VAL A 88 -5.18 19.68 -10.46
CA VAL A 88 -5.40 20.70 -9.43
C VAL A 88 -5.10 20.11 -8.05
N LYS A 89 -4.15 20.71 -7.33
CA LYS A 89 -3.89 20.38 -5.91
C LYS A 89 -4.23 21.58 -5.05
N ALA A 90 -5.35 21.48 -4.32
CA ALA A 90 -5.75 22.44 -3.30
C ALA A 90 -5.08 22.10 -1.96
N ASP A 91 -4.79 23.13 -1.17
CA ASP A 91 -4.17 23.03 0.16
C ASP A 91 -2.79 22.36 0.15
N ALA A 92 -2.15 22.32 -1.02
CA ALA A 92 -0.78 21.86 -1.12
C ALA A 92 0.11 22.95 -0.51
N GLN A 93 0.58 22.71 0.71
CA GLN A 93 1.74 23.42 1.21
C GLN A 93 2.87 23.16 0.22
N GLU A 94 3.40 24.22 -0.37
CA GLU A 94 4.64 24.14 -1.13
C GLU A 94 5.71 23.63 -0.15
N VAL A 95 6.00 22.33 -0.23
CA VAL A 95 7.04 21.71 0.58
C VAL A 95 8.35 22.24 0.02
N LYS A 96 8.77 23.39 0.57
CA LYS A 96 10.10 23.92 0.33
C LYS A 96 11.09 22.79 0.58
N PRO A 97 12.15 22.63 -0.23
CA PRO A 97 13.06 21.48 -0.15
C PRO A 97 13.59 21.18 1.26
N GLN A 98 13.60 22.18 2.14
CA GLN A 98 14.05 22.12 3.53
C GLN A 98 13.11 21.35 4.48
N SER A 99 11.82 21.17 4.15
CA SER A 99 10.82 20.53 5.03
C SER A 99 10.28 19.19 4.52
N SER A 100 10.92 18.58 3.50
CA SER A 100 10.49 17.28 3.01
C SER A 100 10.60 16.20 4.09
N ALA A 101 9.54 15.43 4.30
CA ALA A 101 9.51 14.27 5.20
C ALA A 101 10.66 13.27 4.89
N LEU A 102 11.08 13.21 3.63
CA LEU A 102 12.27 12.48 3.20
C LEU A 102 13.53 12.99 3.90
N ARG A 103 13.80 14.30 3.92
CA ARG A 103 14.95 14.87 4.63
C ARG A 103 14.83 14.77 6.14
N HIS A 104 13.62 14.82 6.69
CA HIS A 104 13.41 14.59 8.11
C HIS A 104 13.75 13.14 8.49
N SER A 105 13.29 12.18 7.70
CA SER A 105 13.63 10.76 7.86
C SER A 105 15.13 10.50 7.66
N ILE A 106 15.78 11.16 6.70
CA ILE A 106 17.23 11.07 6.49
C ILE A 106 18.00 11.67 7.67
N ARG A 107 17.51 12.77 8.25
CA ARG A 107 18.11 13.42 9.42
C ARG A 107 17.95 12.58 10.69
N GLU A 108 16.79 11.94 10.88
CA GLU A 108 16.49 11.12 12.06
C GLU A 108 17.08 9.71 11.97
N ASN A 109 17.02 9.07 10.80
CA ASN A 109 17.48 7.68 10.61
C ASN A 109 18.91 7.58 10.08
N GLY A 110 19.54 8.71 9.75
CA GLY A 110 20.93 8.77 9.30
C GLY A 110 21.25 7.92 8.06
N THR A 111 22.50 7.45 8.00
CA THR A 111 23.09 6.66 6.89
C THR A 111 22.53 5.25 6.72
N SER A 112 21.57 4.83 7.56
CA SER A 112 20.97 3.49 7.50
C SER A 112 19.86 3.33 6.45
N SER A 113 19.50 4.43 5.78
CA SER A 113 18.49 4.42 4.71
C SER A 113 19.04 3.69 3.49
N TYR A 114 18.38 2.60 3.05
CA TYR A 114 18.75 1.79 1.88
C TYR A 114 19.04 2.60 0.59
N TYR A 115 18.49 3.82 0.49
CA TYR A 115 18.70 4.74 -0.64
C TYR A 115 20.00 5.57 -0.59
N TYR A 116 20.75 5.59 0.51
CA TYR A 116 22.00 6.35 0.63
C TYR A 116 23.24 5.62 0.12
N ALA A 117 23.16 4.32 -0.17
CA ALA A 117 24.28 3.53 -0.68
C ALA A 117 24.76 3.99 -2.07
N HIS A 118 23.94 4.71 -2.83
CA HIS A 118 24.25 5.13 -4.20
C HIS A 118 24.48 6.65 -4.37
N ALA A 119 24.28 7.46 -3.32
CA ALA A 119 24.32 8.92 -3.45
C ALA A 119 25.72 9.54 -3.33
N ASN A 120 26.69 8.81 -2.74
CA ASN A 120 28.04 9.32 -2.46
C ASN A 120 29.14 8.61 -3.29
N GLU A 121 28.83 8.11 -4.49
CA GLU A 121 29.83 7.48 -5.35
C GLU A 121 30.93 8.44 -5.84
N LYS A 122 30.73 9.77 -5.72
CA LYS A 122 31.61 10.77 -6.36
C LYS A 122 32.86 11.16 -5.57
N GLU A 123 32.93 10.91 -4.25
CA GLU A 123 34.04 11.34 -3.38
C GLU A 123 34.85 10.20 -2.76
N LEU A 124 34.59 8.94 -3.12
CA LEU A 124 35.41 7.83 -2.64
C LEU A 124 36.75 7.78 -3.40
N PRO A 125 37.91 7.74 -2.71
CA PRO A 125 39.21 7.55 -3.34
C PRO A 125 39.20 6.33 -4.27
N PRO A 126 39.90 6.37 -5.42
CA PRO A 126 39.89 5.28 -6.40
C PRO A 126 40.26 3.91 -5.80
N GLU A 127 41.05 3.90 -4.73
CA GLU A 127 41.50 2.69 -4.01
C GLU A 127 40.37 1.96 -3.28
N VAL A 128 39.28 2.64 -2.92
CA VAL A 128 38.10 2.03 -2.25
C VAL A 128 36.97 1.72 -3.23
N ARG A 129 37.03 2.27 -4.45
CA ARG A 129 36.05 2.01 -5.52
C ARG A 129 36.13 0.59 -6.07
N TYR A 130 37.31 -0.01 -6.02
CA TYR A 130 37.52 -1.37 -6.48
C TYR A 130 37.61 -2.29 -5.26
N ALA A 131 36.46 -2.77 -4.80
CA ALA A 131 36.46 -4.06 -4.14
C ALA A 131 36.90 -5.07 -5.20
N TYR A 132 38.20 -5.41 -5.20
CA TYR A 132 38.68 -6.64 -5.83
C TYR A 132 37.99 -7.77 -5.07
N GLY A 133 36.77 -8.09 -5.48
CA GLY A 133 36.16 -9.37 -5.16
C GLY A 133 37.18 -10.39 -5.64
N GLY A 134 37.89 -11.02 -4.71
CA GLY A 134 38.83 -12.07 -5.02
C GLY A 134 38.17 -13.09 -5.94
N ALA A 135 38.98 -13.88 -6.65
CA ALA A 135 38.46 -14.97 -7.48
C ALA A 135 37.38 -15.72 -6.69
N PRO A 136 36.15 -15.86 -7.22
CA PRO A 136 35.01 -16.33 -6.46
C PRO A 136 35.38 -17.67 -5.81
N THR A 137 35.53 -17.65 -4.49
CA THR A 137 35.72 -18.87 -3.73
C THR A 137 34.42 -19.64 -3.86
N LYS A 138 34.46 -20.79 -4.54
CA LYS A 138 33.34 -21.71 -4.64
C LYS A 138 33.00 -22.13 -3.21
N MET A 139 32.00 -21.48 -2.60
CA MET A 139 31.38 -21.97 -1.38
C MET A 139 30.94 -23.40 -1.66
N SER A 140 31.15 -24.25 -0.67
CA SER A 140 30.63 -25.61 -0.64
C SER A 140 29.23 -25.63 -1.24
N GLU A 141 28.98 -26.65 -2.05
CA GLU A 141 27.68 -27.01 -2.61
C GLU A 141 26.79 -27.53 -1.48
N GLU A 142 26.62 -26.73 -0.43
CA GLU A 142 25.63 -26.92 0.62
C GLU A 142 24.31 -26.51 0.01
N GLN A 143 23.62 -27.52 -0.54
CA GLN A 143 22.20 -27.59 -0.84
C GLN A 143 21.53 -26.21 -0.89
N ALA A 144 21.58 -25.60 -2.08
CA ALA A 144 20.71 -24.47 -2.36
C ALA A 144 19.29 -24.89 -1.95
N PRO A 145 18.61 -24.13 -1.05
CA PRO A 145 17.26 -24.48 -0.65
C PRO A 145 16.44 -24.58 -1.93
N GLU A 146 15.85 -25.76 -2.16
CA GLU A 146 14.97 -25.96 -3.30
C GLU A 146 13.95 -24.83 -3.28
N VAL A 147 13.92 -24.03 -4.35
CA VAL A 147 12.95 -22.96 -4.53
C VAL A 147 11.61 -23.65 -4.76
N THR A 148 10.98 -24.10 -3.68
CA THR A 148 9.64 -24.67 -3.69
C THR A 148 8.72 -23.57 -4.20
N LYS A 149 8.14 -23.79 -5.40
CA LYS A 149 7.12 -22.92 -5.96
C LYS A 149 6.06 -22.65 -4.89
N ALA A 150 5.93 -21.40 -4.47
CA ALA A 150 4.95 -21.01 -3.47
C ALA A 150 3.55 -21.38 -3.99
N LEU A 151 2.85 -22.24 -3.25
CA LEU A 151 1.47 -22.61 -3.55
C LEU A 151 0.57 -21.37 -3.38
N PRO A 152 -0.49 -21.21 -4.18
CA PRO A 152 -1.45 -20.13 -3.98
C PRO A 152 -2.11 -20.27 -2.59
N VAL A 153 -2.20 -19.15 -1.86
CA VAL A 153 -2.80 -19.09 -0.52
C VAL A 153 -4.26 -18.67 -0.61
N GLN A 154 -5.16 -19.48 -0.07
CA GLN A 154 -6.59 -19.24 0.04
C GLN A 154 -6.96 -18.93 1.50
N SER A 155 -7.55 -17.76 1.75
CA SER A 155 -8.04 -17.39 3.08
C SER A 155 -9.32 -18.15 3.43
N MET A 156 -9.38 -18.76 4.62
CA MET A 156 -10.62 -19.32 5.17
C MET A 156 -11.46 -18.23 5.82
N ALA A 157 -12.75 -18.16 5.49
CA ALA A 157 -13.65 -17.12 5.98
C ALA A 157 -14.74 -17.69 6.90
N LYS A 158 -15.08 -18.98 6.75
CA LYS A 158 -16.18 -19.61 7.49
C LYS A 158 -15.64 -20.39 8.68
N TYR A 159 -15.89 -19.85 9.86
CA TYR A 159 -15.58 -20.50 11.14
C TYR A 159 -16.65 -20.14 12.17
N SER A 160 -16.69 -20.91 13.25
CA SER A 160 -17.48 -20.62 14.44
C SER A 160 -16.55 -20.66 15.66
N TRP A 161 -16.92 -20.01 16.75
CA TRP A 161 -16.13 -20.06 17.99
C TRP A 161 -17.05 -20.03 19.21
N ALA A 162 -16.55 -20.54 20.34
CA ALA A 162 -17.25 -20.55 21.61
C ALA A 162 -16.30 -20.20 22.76
N ASP A 163 -16.81 -19.47 23.74
CA ASP A 163 -16.15 -19.24 25.02
C ASP A 163 -16.53 -20.35 26.01
N GLU A 164 -15.55 -21.13 26.45
CA GLU A 164 -15.70 -22.25 27.37
C GLU A 164 -15.03 -21.93 28.72
N GLY A 165 -15.13 -20.68 29.18
CA GLY A 165 -14.60 -20.22 30.46
C GLY A 165 -13.10 -19.97 30.39
N GLU A 166 -12.29 -20.97 30.71
CA GLU A 166 -10.82 -20.86 30.65
C GLU A 166 -10.25 -20.92 29.23
N PHE A 167 -11.05 -21.43 28.29
CA PHE A 167 -10.62 -21.64 26.91
C PHE A 167 -11.56 -20.94 25.94
N VAL A 168 -11.02 -20.58 24.79
CA VAL A 168 -11.78 -20.20 23.60
C VAL A 168 -11.55 -21.27 22.55
N CYS A 169 -12.63 -21.86 22.04
CA CYS A 169 -12.56 -22.91 21.02
C CYS A 169 -13.02 -22.35 19.68
N ILE A 170 -12.16 -22.42 18.66
CA ILE A 170 -12.47 -22.07 17.27
C ILE A 170 -12.69 -23.37 16.49
N TYR A 171 -13.79 -23.44 15.74
CA TYR A 171 -14.22 -24.60 14.98
C TYR A 171 -14.31 -24.25 13.49
N ILE A 172 -13.61 -25.03 12.67
CA ILE A 172 -13.68 -24.98 11.21
C ILE A 172 -14.33 -26.28 10.75
N SER A 173 -15.60 -26.21 10.36
CA SER A 173 -16.41 -27.38 9.99
C SER A 173 -16.32 -27.68 8.50
N VAL A 174 -16.56 -28.94 8.15
CA VAL A 174 -16.67 -29.39 6.74
C VAL A 174 -17.79 -28.67 5.98
N GLU A 175 -18.85 -28.22 6.66
CA GLU A 175 -19.95 -27.45 6.06
C GLU A 175 -19.51 -26.04 5.62
N GLY A 176 -18.56 -25.45 6.35
CA GLY A 176 -18.01 -24.14 6.04
C GLY A 176 -16.89 -24.19 5.00
N GLU A 177 -15.88 -25.02 5.27
CA GLU A 177 -14.62 -25.08 4.52
C GLU A 177 -14.29 -26.56 4.17
N PRO A 178 -15.05 -27.23 3.27
CA PRO A 178 -14.91 -28.66 3.00
C PRO A 178 -13.53 -29.03 2.47
N GLU A 179 -12.99 -28.25 1.52
CA GLU A 179 -11.68 -28.50 0.92
C GLU A 179 -10.55 -28.41 1.95
N ALA A 180 -10.61 -27.43 2.86
CA ALA A 180 -9.61 -27.26 3.91
C ALA A 180 -9.66 -28.40 4.94
N VAL A 181 -10.86 -28.82 5.36
CA VAL A 181 -11.02 -29.94 6.31
C VAL A 181 -10.61 -31.27 5.68
N GLN A 182 -10.85 -31.46 4.38
CA GLN A 182 -10.37 -32.63 3.65
C GLN A 182 -8.84 -32.63 3.53
N ALA A 183 -8.23 -31.49 3.19
CA ALA A 183 -6.78 -31.33 3.09
C ALA A 183 -6.06 -31.53 4.43
N ALA A 184 -6.69 -31.13 5.54
CA ALA A 184 -6.15 -31.33 6.88
C ALA A 184 -5.93 -32.82 7.24
N GLY A 185 -6.66 -33.74 6.59
CA GLY A 185 -6.53 -35.18 6.81
C GLY A 185 -6.69 -35.55 8.29
N ASP A 186 -5.72 -36.29 8.84
CA ASP A 186 -5.65 -36.63 10.27
C ASP A 186 -4.76 -35.67 11.08
N GLY A 187 -4.15 -34.67 10.43
CA GLY A 187 -3.24 -33.70 11.03
C GLY A 187 -1.85 -34.22 11.38
N LYS A 188 -1.50 -35.48 11.06
CA LYS A 188 -0.23 -36.09 11.52
C LYS A 188 0.93 -35.94 10.54
N ALA A 189 0.67 -35.79 9.24
CA ALA A 189 1.73 -35.71 8.22
C ALA A 189 2.22 -34.28 7.97
N GLY A 190 2.07 -33.39 8.96
CA GLY A 190 2.46 -31.98 8.83
C GLY A 190 1.54 -31.15 7.94
N GLN A 191 0.36 -31.67 7.55
CA GLN A 191 -0.60 -30.91 6.74
C GLN A 191 -1.16 -29.71 7.50
N VAL A 192 -1.20 -29.77 8.83
CA VAL A 192 -1.75 -28.72 9.68
C VAL A 192 -0.64 -28.11 10.52
N GLN A 193 -0.38 -26.83 10.31
CA GLN A 193 0.57 -26.04 11.08
C GLN A 193 -0.20 -24.95 11.82
N VAL A 194 0.08 -24.78 13.10
CA VAL A 194 -0.57 -23.76 13.92
C VAL A 194 0.49 -23.02 14.71
N GLU A 195 0.49 -21.70 14.58
CA GLU A 195 1.32 -20.81 15.37
C GLU A 195 0.43 -20.02 16.33
N PHE A 196 0.70 -20.13 17.63
CA PHE A 196 0.01 -19.37 18.66
C PHE A 196 0.88 -18.21 19.12
N GLY A 197 0.36 -16.99 19.00
CA GLY A 197 0.97 -15.79 19.57
C GLY A 197 0.18 -15.28 20.76
N GLN A 198 0.73 -14.36 21.55
CA GLN A 198 0.08 -13.86 22.77
C GLN A 198 -1.32 -13.26 22.52
N ARG A 199 -1.56 -12.68 21.34
CA ARG A 199 -2.86 -12.15 20.89
C ARG A 199 -3.17 -12.50 19.43
N SER A 200 -2.63 -13.61 18.95
CA SER A 200 -2.81 -14.03 17.56
C SER A 200 -2.83 -15.54 17.46
N VAL A 201 -3.46 -16.05 16.41
CA VAL A 201 -3.33 -17.45 16.01
C VAL A 201 -3.32 -17.52 14.49
N ASP A 202 -2.41 -18.32 13.95
CA ASP A 202 -2.27 -18.56 12.52
C ASP A 202 -2.34 -20.06 12.26
N LEU A 203 -3.38 -20.48 11.54
CA LEU A 203 -3.58 -21.85 11.10
C LEU A 203 -3.31 -21.91 9.61
N GLN A 204 -2.39 -22.79 9.23
CA GLN A 204 -2.06 -23.12 7.84
C GLN A 204 -2.37 -24.59 7.60
N ILE A 205 -3.07 -24.87 6.50
CA ILE A 205 -3.39 -26.21 6.03
C ILE A 205 -2.81 -26.38 4.64
N LEU A 206 -1.79 -27.23 4.52
CA LEU A 206 -1.09 -27.52 3.28
C LEU A 206 -1.85 -28.60 2.49
N ALA A 207 -2.33 -28.26 1.29
CA ALA A 207 -2.84 -29.22 0.32
C ALA A 207 -1.83 -29.41 -0.83
N SER A 208 -2.11 -30.35 -1.74
CA SER A 208 -1.25 -30.63 -2.89
C SER A 208 -1.14 -29.47 -3.88
N GLU A 209 -2.20 -28.66 -4.01
CA GLU A 209 -2.30 -27.61 -5.04
C GLU A 209 -2.39 -26.18 -4.49
N ARG A 210 -2.73 -26.03 -3.21
CA ARG A 210 -2.93 -24.73 -2.56
C ARG A 210 -2.72 -24.81 -1.05
N GLU A 211 -2.54 -23.67 -0.42
CA GLU A 211 -2.49 -23.52 1.03
C GLU A 211 -3.77 -22.85 1.53
N PHE A 212 -4.40 -23.37 2.58
CA PHE A 212 -5.51 -22.70 3.25
C PHE A 212 -5.01 -22.03 4.52
N ARG A 213 -5.32 -20.74 4.71
CA ARG A 213 -4.84 -19.97 5.86
C ARG A 213 -5.98 -19.28 6.60
N LEU A 214 -5.99 -19.44 7.92
CA LEU A 214 -6.88 -18.73 8.85
C LEU A 214 -6.02 -18.02 9.89
N ALA A 215 -5.93 -16.70 9.77
CA ALA A 215 -5.11 -15.89 10.66
C ALA A 215 -5.99 -14.89 11.41
N PHE A 216 -5.96 -14.95 12.74
CA PHE A 216 -6.54 -13.94 13.62
C PHE A 216 -5.42 -13.10 14.22
N ARG A 217 -5.46 -11.79 13.97
CA ARG A 217 -4.61 -10.79 14.61
C ARG A 217 -5.46 -10.03 15.60
N GLU A 218 -4.88 -9.62 16.72
CA GLU A 218 -5.56 -8.80 17.75
C GLU A 218 -6.79 -9.50 18.36
N LEU A 219 -6.59 -10.70 18.90
CA LEU A 219 -7.60 -11.40 19.70
C LEU A 219 -8.13 -10.52 20.85
N GLU A 220 -9.37 -10.75 21.28
CA GLU A 220 -10.04 -9.95 22.33
C GLU A 220 -9.23 -9.92 23.63
N GLY A 221 -8.65 -11.06 24.02
CA GLY A 221 -7.79 -11.20 25.18
C GLY A 221 -6.45 -11.84 24.85
N GLU A 222 -5.54 -11.81 25.83
CA GLU A 222 -4.28 -12.55 25.75
C GLU A 222 -4.51 -14.04 25.98
N ILE A 223 -3.75 -14.85 25.27
CA ILE A 223 -3.71 -16.30 25.42
C ILE A 223 -2.34 -16.74 25.96
N VAL A 224 -2.25 -17.98 26.45
CA VAL A 224 -0.99 -18.63 26.85
C VAL A 224 -0.60 -19.61 25.73
N PRO A 225 0.29 -19.23 24.80
CA PRO A 225 0.58 -20.03 23.60
C PRO A 225 0.96 -21.49 23.90
N GLU A 226 1.77 -21.71 24.94
CA GLU A 226 2.27 -23.02 25.33
C GLU A 226 1.16 -23.97 25.84
N GLU A 227 0.03 -23.43 26.28
CA GLU A 227 -1.13 -24.21 26.73
C GLU A 227 -2.23 -24.32 25.65
N CYS A 228 -2.04 -23.66 24.51
CA CYS A 228 -2.96 -23.76 23.38
C CYS A 228 -2.76 -25.10 22.66
N LYS A 229 -3.86 -25.65 22.14
CA LYS A 229 -3.86 -26.95 21.47
C LYS A 229 -4.67 -26.88 20.19
N ASN A 230 -4.27 -27.64 19.19
CA ASN A 230 -5.12 -27.90 18.03
C ASN A 230 -5.54 -29.38 18.01
N ARG A 231 -6.67 -29.67 17.39
CA ARG A 231 -7.15 -31.03 17.15
C ARG A 231 -7.81 -31.12 15.79
N VAL A 232 -7.38 -32.08 14.99
CA VAL A 232 -8.01 -32.42 13.71
C VAL A 232 -8.91 -33.64 13.92
N SER A 233 -10.17 -33.53 13.50
CA SER A 233 -11.09 -34.66 13.40
C SER A 233 -11.29 -34.93 11.91
N ALA A 234 -10.60 -35.95 11.40
CA ALA A 234 -10.55 -36.28 9.98
C ALA A 234 -11.94 -36.28 9.33
N GLY A 235 -12.10 -35.51 8.26
CA GLY A 235 -13.35 -35.37 7.51
C GLY A 235 -14.51 -34.66 8.24
N LYS A 236 -14.30 -34.17 9.47
CA LYS A 236 -15.35 -33.53 10.28
C LYS A 236 -15.07 -32.07 10.56
N ARG A 237 -13.97 -31.76 11.26
CA ARG A 237 -13.62 -30.39 11.66
C ARG A 237 -12.18 -30.27 12.15
N VAL A 238 -11.63 -29.06 12.05
CA VAL A 238 -10.42 -28.62 12.76
C VAL A 238 -10.86 -27.78 13.97
N THR A 239 -10.25 -28.01 15.14
CA THR A 239 -10.53 -27.29 16.38
C THR A 239 -9.26 -26.67 16.94
N LEU A 240 -9.27 -25.36 17.18
CA LEU A 240 -8.21 -24.64 17.88
C LEU A 240 -8.72 -24.29 19.28
N LYS A 241 -8.00 -24.72 20.32
CA LYS A 241 -8.31 -24.47 21.72
C LYS A 241 -7.29 -23.50 22.29
N LEU A 242 -7.73 -22.27 22.55
CA LEU A 242 -6.90 -21.18 23.03
C LEU A 242 -7.04 -21.06 24.55
N LYS A 243 -5.96 -21.25 25.32
CA LYS A 243 -5.97 -21.03 26.77
C LYS A 243 -5.93 -19.53 27.03
N LYS A 244 -6.93 -18.97 27.69
CA LYS A 244 -6.92 -17.56 28.07
C LYS A 244 -5.90 -17.31 29.17
N LYS A 245 -5.18 -16.20 29.09
CA LYS A 245 -4.28 -15.75 30.15
C LYS A 245 -5.06 -15.23 31.37
N ASN A 246 -6.18 -14.55 31.12
CA ASN A 246 -7.10 -14.05 32.15
C ASN A 246 -8.47 -14.71 31.94
N GLN A 247 -9.14 -15.14 33.01
CA GLN A 247 -10.47 -15.77 32.97
C GLN A 247 -11.59 -14.73 32.76
N VAL A 248 -11.47 -13.93 31.69
CA VAL A 248 -12.48 -12.94 31.29
C VAL A 248 -13.33 -13.53 30.17
N THR A 249 -14.64 -13.27 30.20
CA THR A 249 -15.56 -13.66 29.13
C THR A 249 -15.28 -12.85 27.86
N TRP A 250 -15.09 -13.52 26.73
CA TRP A 250 -14.89 -12.90 25.42
C TRP A 250 -16.25 -12.67 24.78
N THR A 251 -16.59 -11.41 24.51
CA THR A 251 -17.83 -11.04 23.79
C THR A 251 -17.66 -11.05 22.27
N ARG A 252 -16.41 -11.05 21.80
CA ARG A 252 -16.00 -11.15 20.40
C ARG A 252 -14.67 -11.91 20.33
N LEU A 253 -14.35 -12.46 19.16
CA LEU A 253 -13.09 -13.18 18.95
C LEU A 253 -11.91 -12.22 18.70
N VAL A 254 -12.14 -11.18 17.88
CA VAL A 254 -11.13 -10.25 17.39
C VAL A 254 -11.56 -8.82 17.71
N ARG A 255 -10.61 -7.98 18.10
CA ARG A 255 -10.85 -6.55 18.34
C ARG A 255 -11.08 -5.83 17.01
N PRO A 256 -12.04 -4.89 16.93
CA PRO A 256 -12.17 -4.04 15.76
C PRO A 256 -10.91 -3.20 15.63
N LYS A 257 -10.28 -3.25 14.46
CA LYS A 257 -9.12 -2.42 14.14
C LYS A 257 -9.57 -0.97 14.24
N MET A 258 -9.08 -0.23 15.23
CA MET A 258 -9.34 1.21 15.30
C MET A 258 -8.65 1.84 14.08
N GLN A 259 -9.44 2.32 13.13
CA GLN A 259 -8.93 3.17 12.05
C GLN A 259 -8.54 4.51 12.71
N GLY A 260 -7.27 4.60 13.11
CA GLY A 260 -6.62 5.84 13.50
C GLY A 260 -6.07 6.57 12.29
#